data_AF-A0A2V8S7J5-F1
#
_entry.id   AF-A0A2V8S7J5-F1
#
_cell.length_a   1.000
_cell.length_b   1.000
_cell.length_c   1.000
_cell.angle_alpha   90.00
_cell.angle_beta   90.00
_cell.angle_gamma   90.00
#
_symmetry.space_group_name_H-M   'P 1'
#
loop_
_entity.id
_entity.type
_entity.pdbx_description
1 polymer ?
#
loop_
_entity_poly.entity_id
_entity_poly.type
_entity_poly.pdbx_seq_one_letter_code
_entity_poly.pdbx_strand_id
1 'polypeptide(L)' 'MTRFRLEDFALLEKSPTSAATLRAKIGEVLTSSTTARARVESVDPQTGEYRIVLQGLIDLEETPFDTK' A
#
# COMPACT_ATOMS: atom_id res chain seq x y z
N MET A 1 6.28 8.72 12.78
CA MET A 1 6.11 7.98 11.52
C MET A 1 4.85 8.50 10.87
N THR A 2 4.89 8.85 9.59
CA THR A 2 3.71 9.34 8.86
C THR A 2 2.74 8.18 8.70
N ARG A 3 1.49 8.34 9.16
CA ARG A 3 0.45 7.31 9.04
C ARG A 3 -0.12 7.36 7.62
N PHE A 4 -0.18 6.20 6.95
CA PHE A 4 -0.70 6.11 5.58
C PHE A 4 -2.23 6.24 5.59
N ARG A 5 -2.79 7.09 4.73
CA ARG A 5 -4.24 7.37 4.64
C ARG A 5 -4.85 6.82 3.37
N LEU A 6 -6.19 6.78 3.32
CA LEU A 6 -6.93 6.36 2.11
C LEU A 6 -6.58 7.20 0.87
N GLU A 7 -6.34 8.50 1.04
CA GLU A 7 -5.95 9.42 -0.03
C GLU A 7 -4.59 9.10 -0.66
N ASP A 8 -3.69 8.45 0.09
CA ASP A 8 -2.34 8.13 -0.34
C ASP A 8 -2.29 6.95 -1.33
N PHE A 9 -3.36 6.16 -1.45
CA PHE A 9 -3.43 5.06 -2.42
C PHE A 9 -3.26 5.56 -3.86
N ALA A 10 -3.86 6.69 -4.21
CA ALA A 10 -3.70 7.29 -5.54
C ALA A 10 -2.24 7.69 -5.84
N LEU A 11 -1.44 7.90 -4.79
CA LEU A 11 -0.03 8.22 -4.93
C LEU A 11 0.84 6.98 -5.19
N LEU A 12 0.38 5.78 -4.84
CA LEU A 12 1.09 4.53 -5.17
C LEU A 12 1.09 4.31 -6.68
N GLU A 13 -0.05 4.51 -7.33
CA GLU A 13 -0.21 4.39 -8.79
C GLU A 13 0.64 5.42 -9.56
N LYS A 14 0.85 6.60 -8.97
CA LYS A 14 1.65 7.70 -9.52
C LYS A 14 3.14 7.63 -9.17
N SER A 15 3.60 6.60 -8.44
CA SER A 15 5.01 6.44 -8.04
C SER A 15 5.88 5.54 -8.94
N PRO A 16 5.63 5.32 -10.24
CA PRO A 16 6.40 4.34 -11.02
C PRO A 16 7.85 4.77 -11.33
N THR A 17 8.24 6.01 -11.01
CA THR A 17 9.57 6.55 -11.39
C THR A 17 10.69 6.30 -10.37
N SER A 18 10.40 5.82 -9.16
CA SER A 18 11.44 5.53 -8.15
C SER A 18 11.10 4.34 -7.27
N ALA A 19 11.89 3.28 -7.39
CA ALA A 19 11.75 2.08 -6.56
C ALA A 19 11.88 2.37 -5.06
N ALA A 20 12.71 3.35 -4.68
CA ALA A 20 12.88 3.77 -3.29
C ALA A 20 11.60 4.40 -2.72
N THR A 21 10.94 5.26 -3.51
CA THR A 21 9.68 5.90 -3.12
C THR A 21 8.55 4.89 -3.02
N LEU A 22 8.47 3.96 -3.97
CA LEU A 22 7.47 2.89 -3.93
C LEU A 22 7.66 1.99 -2.68
N ARG A 23 8.90 1.60 -2.37
CA ARG A 23 9.23 0.82 -1.16
C ARG A 23 8.81 1.55 0.12
N ALA A 24 9.11 2.84 0.22
CA ALA A 24 8.75 3.63 1.40
C ALA A 24 7.23 3.65 1.61
N LYS A 25 6.46 3.97 0.56
CA LYS A 25 4.99 4.05 0.63
C LYS A 25 4.35 2.68 0.91
N ILE A 26 4.82 1.61 0.27
CA ILE A 26 4.33 0.25 0.59
C ILE A 26 4.65 -0.09 2.05
N GLY A 27 5.84 0.27 2.55
CA GLY A 27 6.19 0.09 3.96
C GLY A 27 5.24 0.84 4.90
N GLU A 28 4.87 2.07 4.55
CA GLU A 28 3.88 2.87 5.30
C GLU A 28 2.49 2.23 5.28
N VAL A 29 2.02 1.70 4.13
CA VAL A 29 0.77 0.93 4.03
C VAL A 29 0.80 -0.26 4.97
N LEU A 30 1.85 -1.07 4.92
CA LEU A 30 1.98 -2.28 5.73
C LEU A 30 2.01 -1.97 7.22
N THR A 31 2.67 -0.88 7.61
CA THR A 31 2.79 -0.47 9.02
C THR A 31 1.50 0.17 9.55
N SER A 32 0.69 0.77 8.66
CA SER A 32 -0.58 1.43 9.01
C SER A 32 -1.80 0.51 8.86
N SER A 33 -1.60 -0.74 8.41
CA SER A 33 -2.66 -1.71 8.20
C SER A 33 -2.87 -2.60 9.43
N THR A 34 -4.12 -2.73 9.88
CA THR A 34 -4.52 -3.68 10.93
C THR A 34 -4.34 -5.12 10.45
N THR A 35 -4.64 -5.36 9.17
CA THR A 35 -4.42 -6.65 8.51
C THR A 35 -3.87 -6.41 7.11
N ALA A 36 -2.88 -7.20 6.71
CA ALA A 36 -2.32 -7.16 5.37
C ALA A 36 -1.98 -8.58 4.91
N ARG A 37 -2.34 -8.91 3.68
CA ARG A 37 -2.04 -10.17 3.00
C ARG A 37 -1.53 -9.87 1.61
N ALA A 38 -0.46 -10.55 1.21
CA ALA A 38 0.04 -10.50 -0.16
C ALA A 38 -0.31 -11.81 -0.86
N ARG A 39 -0.76 -11.71 -2.11
CA ARG A 39 -0.96 -12.84 -3.02
C ARG A 39 -0.11 -12.64 -4.26
N VAL A 40 0.67 -13.65 -4.62
CA VAL A 40 1.34 -13.70 -5.91
C VAL A 40 0.32 -14.15 -6.96
N GLU A 41 0.05 -13.31 -7.96
CA GLU A 41 -0.84 -13.66 -9.07
C GLU A 41 -0.10 -14.32 -10.22
N SER A 42 1.07 -13.80 -10.58
CA SER A 42 1.90 -14.34 -11.65
C SER A 42 3.37 -14.03 -11.43
N VAL A 43 4.23 -14.93 -11.90
CA VAL A 43 5.68 -14.72 -12.02
C VAL A 43 6.11 -15.34 -13.33
N ASP A 44 6.77 -14.56 -14.18
CA ASP A 44 7.46 -15.05 -15.37
C ASP A 44 8.94 -15.31 -15.01
N PRO A 45 9.39 -16.57 -14.99
CA PRO A 45 10.75 -16.91 -14.63
C PRO A 45 11.79 -16.54 -15.71
N GLN A 46 11.37 -16.24 -16.94
CA GLN A 46 12.28 -15.87 -18.03
C GLN A 46 12.58 -14.38 -18.05
N THR A 47 11.55 -13.54 -17.85
CA THR A 47 11.67 -12.07 -17.85
C THR A 47 11.86 -11.50 -16.44
N GLY A 48 11.47 -12.24 -15.41
CA GLY A 48 11.41 -11.75 -14.03
C GLY A 48 10.20 -10.85 -13.75
N GLU A 49 9.28 -10.70 -14.71
CA GLU A 49 8.05 -9.95 -14.49
C GLU A 49 7.18 -10.67 -13.45
N TYR A 50 6.63 -9.91 -12.51
CA TYR A 50 5.76 -10.46 -11.47
C TYR A 50 4.58 -9.54 -11.22
N ARG A 51 3.49 -10.15 -10.76
CA ARG A 51 2.31 -9.45 -10.25
C ARG A 51 2.01 -9.93 -8.85
N ILE A 52 2.02 -9.00 -7.91
CA ILE A 52 1.64 -9.22 -6.52
C ILE A 52 0.46 -8.30 -6.20
N VAL A 53 -0.57 -8.85 -5.59
CA VAL A 53 -1.72 -8.11 -5.09
C VAL A 53 -1.60 -8.02 -3.57
N LEU A 54 -1.60 -6.80 -3.05
CA LEU A 54 -1.67 -6.53 -1.62
C LEU A 54 -3.12 -6.24 -1.25
N GLN A 55 -3.63 -6.95 -0.24
CA GLN A 55 -4.98 -6.76 0.29
C GLN A 55 -4.88 -6.53 1.80
N GLY A 56 -5.57 -5.52 2.30
CA GLY A 56 -5.51 -5.21 3.72
C GLY A 56 -6.60 -4.23 4.16
N LEU A 57 -6.64 -4.01 5.46
CA LEU A 57 -7.50 -3.03 6.12
C LEU A 57 -6.60 -1.99 6.77
N ILE A 58 -6.78 -0.72 6.41
CA ILE A 58 -6.10 0.41 7.04
C ILE A 58 -6.95 0.89 8.22
N ASP A 59 -6.29 1.24 9.33
CA ASP A 59 -6.96 1.91 10.44
C ASP A 59 -7.42 3.30 9.99
N LEU A 60 -8.73 3.48 9.94
CA LEU A 60 -9.35 4.79 9.79
C LEU A 60 -9.36 5.43 11.18
N GLU A 61 -8.54 6.47 11.39
CA GLU A 61 -8.74 7.31 12.57
C GLU A 61 -10.11 7.97 12.44
N GLU A 62 -10.99 7.75 13.41
CA GLU A 62 -12.17 8.59 13.59
C GLU A 62 -11.68 10.01 13.83
N THR A 63 -11.87 10.88 12.85
CA THR A 63 -11.61 12.29 13.09
C THR A 63 -12.69 12.79 14.07
N PRO A 64 -12.41 13.79 14.93
CA PRO A 64 -13.43 14.37 15.83
C PRO A 64 -14.66 14.95 15.12
N PHE A 65 -14.67 14.94 13.79
CA PHE A 65 -15.75 15.41 12.92
C PHE A 65 -16.64 14.27 12.38
N ASP A 66 -16.29 13.01 12.62
CA ASP A 66 -17.07 11.83 12.18
C ASP A 66 -18.15 11.40 13.18
N THR A 67 -18.17 11.97 14.39
CA THR A 67 -19.26 11.72 15.36
C THR A 67 -20.42 12.67 15.06
N LYS A 68 -21.46 12.16 14.38
CA LYS A 68 -22.75 12.84 14.21
C LYS A 68 -23.89 11.99 14.77
#